data_AF-A0A0B2VLG6-F1
#
_entry.id   AF-A0A0B2VLG6-F1
#
_cell.length_a   1.000
_cell.length_b   1.000
_cell.length_c   1.000
_cell.angle_alpha   90.00
_cell.angle_beta   90.00
_cell.angle_gamma   90.00
#
_symmetry.space_group_name_H-M   'P 1'
#
loop_
_entity.id
_entity.type
_entity.pdbx_description
1 polymer ?
#
loop_
_entity_poly.entity_id
_entity_poly.type
_entity_poly.pdbx_seq_one_letter_code
_entity_poly.pdbx_strand_id
1 'polypeptide(L)'
;MNMGERDDVETIRLGRKAFDGRRAIANLLVEYLELFSHAVLFAFGGYPSTAFAPVNYCDVIVHKCTDKEVQTYVDTCMRTVHRWLQYAKLSKFSAAIRDENDETVVEYMVIVSRAFYTGAKRMWVSYKFREIIA
;
A
#
# COMPACT_ATOMS: atom_id res chain seq x y z
N MET A 1 59.72 24.01 -13.27
CA MET A 1 59.44 22.70 -12.66
C MET A 1 58.79 22.92 -11.30
N ASN A 2 57.49 22.65 -11.16
CA ASN A 2 56.99 21.72 -10.16
C ASN A 2 55.52 21.41 -10.41
N MET A 3 55.26 20.11 -10.58
CA MET A 3 53.96 19.46 -10.64
C MET A 3 53.22 19.61 -9.31
N GLY A 4 51.89 19.61 -9.39
CA GLY A 4 51.03 19.51 -8.22
C GLY A 4 49.56 19.65 -8.58
N GLU A 5 49.12 18.94 -9.62
CA GLU A 5 47.71 18.68 -9.91
C GLU A 5 47.13 17.98 -8.66
N ARG A 6 46.22 18.66 -7.96
CA ARG A 6 45.43 18.04 -6.89
C ARG A 6 44.17 17.53 -7.56
N ASP A 7 44.12 16.22 -7.77
CA ASP A 7 42.88 15.53 -8.07
C ASP A 7 41.92 15.73 -6.90
N ASP A 8 40.84 16.47 -7.13
CA ASP A 8 39.71 16.58 -6.21
C ASP A 8 39.03 15.20 -6.15
N VAL A 9 39.41 14.40 -5.14
CA VAL A 9 38.81 13.08 -4.91
C VAL A 9 37.35 13.25 -4.47
N GLU A 10 36.43 13.12 -5.42
CA GLU A 10 35.00 13.13 -5.16
C GLU A 10 34.61 11.88 -4.37
N THR A 11 34.42 12.05 -3.06
CA THR A 11 34.08 10.94 -2.16
C THR A 11 32.58 10.64 -2.26
N ILE A 12 32.20 9.74 -3.17
CA ILE A 12 30.81 9.28 -3.30
C ILE A 12 30.48 8.36 -2.11
N ARG A 13 29.70 8.88 -1.14
CA ARG A 13 29.13 8.05 -0.07
C ARG A 13 28.00 7.19 -0.64
N LEU A 14 28.34 5.98 -1.10
CA LEU A 14 27.40 4.90 -1.39
C LEU A 14 26.80 4.34 -0.09
N GLY A 15 25.98 5.13 0.59
CA GLY A 15 25.16 4.65 1.70
C GLY A 15 24.04 3.75 1.15
N ARG A 16 23.90 2.53 1.69
CA ARG A 16 22.67 1.73 1.46
C ARG A 16 21.46 2.60 1.83
N LYS A 17 20.52 2.76 0.89
CA LYS A 17 19.27 3.46 1.12
C LYS A 17 18.62 2.89 2.38
N ALA A 18 18.41 3.74 3.39
CA ALA A 18 17.80 3.32 4.65
C ALA A 18 16.46 2.61 4.37
N PHE A 19 16.14 1.59 5.16
CA PHE A 19 14.91 0.82 5.02
C PHE A 19 13.69 1.75 5.02
N ASP A 20 12.97 1.78 3.89
CA ASP A 20 11.77 2.59 3.74
C ASP A 20 10.57 1.82 4.28
N GLY A 21 10.43 1.81 5.61
CA GLY A 21 9.33 1.12 6.29
C GLY A 21 7.94 1.60 5.84
N ARG A 22 7.82 2.86 5.39
CA ARG A 22 6.56 3.38 4.82
C ARG A 22 6.20 2.67 3.55
N ARG A 23 7.16 2.55 2.64
CA ARG A 23 6.96 1.86 1.37
C ARG A 23 6.71 0.37 1.58
N ALA A 24 7.42 -0.27 2.52
CA ALA A 24 7.21 -1.67 2.83
C ALA A 24 5.78 -1.94 3.33
N ILE A 25 5.30 -1.15 4.29
CA ILE A 25 3.92 -1.27 4.81
C ILE A 25 2.89 -0.94 3.72
N ALA A 26 3.13 0.10 2.91
CA ALA A 26 2.23 0.45 1.81
C ALA A 26 2.14 -0.66 0.75
N ASN A 27 3.26 -1.33 0.42
CA ASN A 27 3.24 -2.49 -0.47
C ASN A 27 2.37 -3.62 0.09
N LEU A 28 2.58 -3.97 1.37
CA LEU A 28 1.83 -5.04 2.04
C LEU A 28 0.32 -4.75 2.07
N LEU A 29 -0.05 -3.52 2.44
CA LEU A 29 -1.45 -3.11 2.51
C LEU A 29 -2.11 -3.06 1.13
N VAL A 30 -1.39 -2.65 0.09
CA VAL A 30 -1.92 -2.67 -1.28
C VAL A 30 -2.16 -4.10 -1.76
N GLU A 31 -1.21 -5.01 -1.52
CA GLU A 31 -1.38 -6.42 -1.87
C GLU A 31 -2.63 -7.02 -1.18
N TYR A 32 -2.81 -6.70 0.10
CA TYR A 32 -4.02 -7.07 0.85
C TYR A 32 -5.29 -6.48 0.23
N LEU A 33 -5.33 -5.17 -0.06
CA LEU A 33 -6.52 -4.49 -0.59
C LEU A 33 -6.86 -4.93 -2.03
N GLU A 34 -5.84 -5.30 -2.82
CA GLU A 34 -5.99 -5.87 -4.15
C GLU A 34 -6.66 -7.24 -4.08
N LEU A 35 -6.11 -8.16 -3.28
CA LEU A 35 -6.68 -9.49 -3.08
C LEU A 35 -8.07 -9.42 -2.45
N PHE A 36 -8.29 -8.49 -1.52
CA PHE A 36 -9.60 -8.22 -0.94
C PHE A 36 -10.63 -7.81 -1.99
N SER A 37 -10.25 -6.93 -2.93
CA SER A 37 -11.13 -6.52 -4.05
C SER A 37 -11.53 -7.73 -4.91
N HIS A 38 -10.57 -8.60 -5.23
CA HIS A 38 -10.85 -9.82 -5.98
C HIS A 38 -11.71 -10.82 -5.19
N ALA A 39 -11.48 -10.97 -3.89
CA ALA A 39 -12.26 -11.86 -3.04
C ALA A 39 -13.73 -11.41 -2.94
N VAL A 40 -13.97 -10.11 -2.78
CA VAL A 40 -15.33 -9.53 -2.80
C VAL A 40 -16.02 -9.80 -4.13
N LEU A 41 -15.31 -9.62 -5.25
CA LEU A 41 -15.84 -9.88 -6.59
C LEU A 41 -16.21 -11.36 -6.79
N PHE A 42 -15.36 -12.27 -6.32
CA PHE A 42 -15.62 -13.71 -6.37
C PHE A 42 -16.83 -14.10 -5.52
N ALA A 43 -16.90 -13.60 -4.28
CA ALA A 43 -17.96 -13.93 -3.33
C ALA A 43 -19.34 -13.45 -3.81
N PHE A 44 -19.41 -12.31 -4.48
CA PHE A 44 -20.66 -11.79 -5.02
C PHE A 44 -21.12 -12.52 -6.29
N GLY A 45 -20.22 -13.20 -7.00
CA GLY A 45 -20.55 -13.91 -8.24
C GLY A 45 -20.81 -12.98 -9.43
N GLY A 46 -20.28 -11.75 -9.40
CA GLY A 46 -20.39 -10.81 -10.54
C GLY A 46 -19.65 -11.27 -11.80
N TYR A 47 -18.77 -12.26 -11.66
CA TYR A 47 -18.07 -12.94 -12.75
C TYR A 47 -18.16 -14.46 -12.53
N PRO A 48 -18.13 -15.26 -13.60
CA PRO A 48 -18.19 -16.72 -13.47
C PRO A 48 -16.99 -17.24 -12.68
N SER A 49 -17.18 -18.29 -11.89
CA SER A 49 -16.11 -18.89 -11.07
C SER A 49 -14.91 -19.36 -11.88
N THR A 50 -15.10 -19.70 -13.16
CA THR A 50 -14.05 -20.05 -14.12
C THR A 50 -13.12 -18.89 -14.48
N ALA A 51 -13.54 -17.64 -14.22
CA ALA A 51 -12.72 -16.45 -14.41
C ALA A 51 -11.83 -16.15 -13.19
N PHE A 52 -11.68 -17.08 -12.25
CA PHE A 52 -10.83 -16.92 -11.08
C PHE A 52 -9.88 -18.10 -10.91
N ALA A 53 -8.68 -17.81 -10.41
CA ALA A 53 -7.69 -18.79 -10.04
C ALA A 53 -7.35 -18.66 -8.55
N PRO A 54 -7.14 -19.79 -7.84
CA PRO A 54 -6.71 -19.75 -6.45
C PRO A 54 -5.27 -19.22 -6.33
N VAL A 55 -5.04 -18.38 -5.33
CA VAL A 55 -3.74 -17.82 -4.95
C VAL A 55 -3.56 -18.02 -3.45
N ASN A 56 -2.38 -18.46 -3.02
CA ASN A 56 -2.05 -18.56 -1.60
C ASN A 56 -1.55 -17.21 -1.09
N TYR A 57 -2.18 -16.68 -0.05
CA TYR A 57 -1.80 -15.45 0.64
C TYR A 57 -1.83 -15.68 2.15
N CYS A 58 -0.68 -15.59 2.81
CA CYS A 58 -0.55 -15.79 4.26
C CYS A 58 -1.22 -17.09 4.76
N ASP A 59 -1.01 -18.20 4.03
CA ASP A 59 -1.59 -19.52 4.29
C ASP A 59 -3.12 -19.61 4.11
N VAL A 60 -3.72 -18.61 3.46
CA VAL A 60 -5.13 -18.59 3.09
C VAL A 60 -5.27 -18.63 1.57
N ILE A 61 -6.18 -19.47 1.07
CA ILE A 61 -6.51 -19.52 -0.36
C ILE A 61 -7.52 -18.42 -0.69
N VAL A 62 -7.14 -17.52 -1.59
CA VAL A 62 -7.97 -16.44 -2.12
C VAL A 62 -8.16 -16.64 -3.62
N HIS A 63 -9.33 -16.29 -4.16
CA HIS A 63 -9.61 -16.38 -5.58
C HIS A 63 -9.33 -15.04 -6.26
N LYS A 64 -8.32 -15.00 -7.15
CA LYS A 64 -7.97 -13.82 -7.94
C LYS A 64 -8.55 -13.93 -9.34
N CYS A 65 -9.20 -12.87 -9.82
CA CYS A 65 -9.77 -12.85 -11.16
C CYS A 65 -8.65 -12.92 -12.22
N THR A 66 -8.84 -13.73 -13.26
CA THR A 66 -7.90 -13.91 -14.38
C THR A 66 -8.24 -13.05 -15.59
N ASP A 67 -9.40 -12.38 -15.58
CA ASP A 67 -9.78 -11.44 -16.63
C ASP A 67 -8.83 -10.23 -16.66
N LYS A 68 -8.31 -9.91 -17.84
CA LYS A 68 -7.28 -8.87 -18.00
C LYS A 68 -7.83 -7.46 -17.78
N GLU A 69 -9.09 -7.21 -18.14
CA GLU A 69 -9.70 -5.90 -17.96
C GLU A 69 -9.93 -5.63 -16.48
N VAL A 70 -10.45 -6.63 -15.75
CA VAL A 70 -10.62 -6.57 -14.30
C VAL A 70 -9.28 -6.37 -13.60
N GLN A 71 -8.25 -7.15 -13.94
CA GLN A 71 -6.92 -6.99 -13.36
C GLN A 71 -6.36 -5.59 -13.63
N THR A 72 -6.45 -5.10 -14.87
CA THR A 72 -5.95 -3.77 -15.24
C THR A 72 -6.66 -2.65 -14.47
N TYR A 73 -7.98 -2.78 -14.29
CA TYR A 73 -8.76 -1.83 -13.53
C TYR A 73 -8.32 -1.80 -12.06
N VAL A 74 -8.29 -2.96 -11.40
CA VAL A 74 -7.90 -3.08 -10.00
C VAL A 74 -6.46 -2.58 -9.79
N ASP A 75 -5.51 -3.00 -10.63
CA ASP A 75 -4.12 -2.56 -10.57
C ASP A 75 -3.99 -1.03 -10.68
N THR A 76 -4.79 -0.41 -11.54
CA THR A 76 -4.80 1.04 -11.74
C THR A 76 -5.30 1.76 -10.49
N CYS A 77 -6.38 1.27 -9.87
CA CYS A 77 -6.87 1.78 -8.59
C CYS A 77 -5.80 1.64 -7.49
N MET A 78 -5.13 0.49 -7.43
CA MET A 78 -4.13 0.17 -6.41
C MET A 78 -2.89 1.06 -6.47
N ARG A 79 -2.50 1.57 -7.64
CA ARG A 79 -1.41 2.57 -7.76
C ARG A 79 -1.73 3.87 -7.01
N THR A 80 -2.98 4.32 -7.04
CA THR A 80 -3.42 5.52 -6.32
C THR A 80 -3.51 5.25 -4.83
N VAL A 81 -4.07 4.10 -4.45
CA VAL A 81 -4.16 3.63 -3.05
C VAL A 81 -2.77 3.52 -2.43
N HIS A 82 -1.80 2.95 -3.15
CA HIS A 82 -0.40 2.86 -2.74
C HIS A 82 0.17 4.21 -2.34
N ARG A 83 0.01 5.20 -3.22
CA ARG A 83 0.48 6.56 -2.97
C ARG A 83 -0.19 7.15 -1.74
N TRP A 84 -1.49 6.97 -1.56
CA TRP A 84 -2.20 7.49 -0.39
C TRP A 84 -1.77 6.81 0.91
N LEU A 85 -1.50 5.51 0.90
CA LEU A 85 -0.97 4.77 2.05
C LEU A 85 0.44 5.27 2.44
N GLN A 86 1.33 5.44 1.46
CA GLN A 86 2.70 5.94 1.69
C GLN A 86 2.73 7.29 2.40
N TYR A 87 1.77 8.16 2.10
CA TYR A 87 1.67 9.51 2.68
C TYR A 87 0.66 9.60 3.83
N ALA A 88 0.17 8.47 4.37
CA ALA A 88 -0.82 8.43 5.45
C ALA A 88 -2.09 9.25 5.15
N LYS A 89 -2.54 9.27 3.89
CA LYS A 89 -3.72 10.00 3.40
C LYS A 89 -4.96 9.13 3.29
N LEU A 90 -4.80 7.81 3.19
CA LEU A 90 -5.93 6.87 3.15
C LEU A 90 -6.41 6.58 4.57
N SER A 91 -7.66 6.90 4.87
CA SER A 91 -8.32 6.57 6.15
C SER A 91 -9.33 5.43 6.04
N LYS A 92 -9.95 5.30 4.86
CA LYS A 92 -10.95 4.28 4.56
C LYS A 92 -10.77 3.81 3.12
N PHE A 93 -10.83 2.50 2.93
CA PHE A 93 -10.96 1.86 1.62
C PHE A 93 -12.27 1.09 1.60
N SER A 94 -13.02 1.19 0.51
CA SER A 94 -14.31 0.53 0.39
C SER A 94 -14.41 -0.22 -0.94
N ALA A 95 -14.85 -1.47 -0.88
CA ALA A 95 -15.27 -2.25 -2.02
C ALA A 95 -16.80 -2.36 -1.99
N ALA A 96 -17.45 -1.68 -2.93
CA ALA A 96 -18.90 -1.62 -3.03
C ALA A 96 -19.39 -2.37 -4.27
N ILE A 97 -20.44 -3.15 -4.09
CA ILE A 97 -21.20 -3.75 -5.19
C ILE A 97 -22.43 -2.91 -5.45
N ARG A 98 -22.64 -2.56 -6.71
CA ARG A 98 -23.74 -1.72 -7.16
C ARG A 98 -24.67 -2.48 -8.10
N ASP A 99 -25.95 -2.11 -8.08
CA ASP A 99 -26.95 -2.64 -8.99
C ASP A 99 -26.99 -1.86 -10.32
N GLU A 100 -27.98 -2.20 -11.15
CA GLU A 100 -28.23 -1.59 -12.46
C GLU A 100 -28.60 -0.11 -12.37
N ASN A 101 -29.09 0.34 -11.22
CA ASN A 101 -29.51 1.72 -10.94
C ASN A 101 -28.39 2.53 -10.25
N ASP A 102 -27.18 1.97 -10.14
CA ASP A 102 -26.04 2.54 -9.41
C ASP A 102 -26.27 2.64 -7.88
N GLU A 103 -27.24 1.91 -7.35
CA GLU A 103 -27.50 1.81 -5.91
C GLU A 103 -26.56 0.80 -5.25
N THR A 104 -26.07 1.11 -4.05
CA THR A 104 -25.16 0.22 -3.33
C THR A 104 -25.92 -0.91 -2.67
N VAL A 105 -25.68 -2.14 -3.15
CA VAL A 105 -26.29 -3.36 -2.61
C VAL A 105 -25.52 -3.84 -1.38
N VAL A 106 -24.19 -3.85 -1.46
CA VAL A 106 -23.29 -4.27 -0.39
C VAL A 106 -22.04 -3.41 -0.40
N GLU A 107 -21.56 -3.05 0.79
CA GLU A 107 -20.30 -2.33 0.98
C GLU A 107 -19.43 -3.02 2.02
N TYR A 108 -18.20 -3.38 1.65
CA TYR A 108 -17.19 -3.86 2.59
C TYR A 108 -16.11 -2.78 2.79
N MET A 109 -15.97 -2.31 4.03
CA MET A 109 -15.10 -1.19 4.38
C MET A 109 -13.91 -1.61 5.24
N VAL A 110 -12.71 -1.23 4.82
CA VAL A 110 -11.46 -1.36 5.58
C VAL A 110 -11.07 0.00 6.12
N ILE A 111 -10.96 0.12 7.44
CA ILE A 111 -10.55 1.36 8.12
C ILE A 111 -9.05 1.32 8.38
N VAL A 112 -8.32 2.24 7.73
CA VAL A 112 -6.90 2.45 7.98
C VAL A 112 -6.77 3.51 9.07
N SER A 113 -6.55 3.04 10.30
CA SER A 113 -6.30 3.91 11.46
C SER A 113 -4.93 4.60 11.37
N ARG A 114 -4.59 5.43 12.38
CA ARG A 114 -3.34 6.23 12.44
C ARG A 114 -2.09 5.38 12.11
N ALA A 115 -1.63 5.47 10.87
CA ALA A 115 -0.39 4.86 10.41
C ALA A 115 0.79 5.72 10.86
N PHE A 116 1.26 5.52 12.09
CA PHE A 116 2.47 6.17 12.59
C PHE A 116 3.70 5.47 12.04
N TYR A 117 4.27 6.04 10.98
CA TYR A 117 5.53 5.56 10.44
C TYR A 117 6.70 6.13 11.26
N THR A 118 7.28 5.31 12.13
CA THR A 118 8.41 5.69 13.01
C THR A 118 9.76 5.75 12.28
N GLY A 119 9.79 5.65 10.95
CA GLY A 119 11.00 5.46 10.16
C GLY A 119 11.84 6.69 9.82
N ALA A 120 11.45 7.93 10.17
CA ALA A 120 12.26 9.10 9.83
C ALA A 120 12.16 10.22 10.89
N LYS A 121 13.21 10.36 11.70
CA LYS A 121 13.61 11.61 12.39
C LYS A 121 12.59 12.31 13.33
N ARG A 122 11.59 11.62 13.88
CA ARG A 122 10.65 12.22 14.86
C ARG A 122 10.64 11.52 16.22
N MET A 123 11.83 11.34 16.82
CA MET A 123 11.96 11.27 18.29
C MET A 123 11.81 12.64 18.99
N TRP A 124 11.53 13.72 18.24
CA TRP A 124 11.10 15.01 18.80
C TRP A 124 9.74 14.95 19.50
N VAL A 125 9.03 13.82 19.45
CA VAL A 125 7.83 13.60 20.28
C VAL A 125 8.19 13.16 21.71
N SER A 126 9.43 12.75 21.98
CA SER A 126 9.87 12.45 23.36
C SER A 126 10.11 13.69 24.22
N TYR A 127 10.32 14.87 23.62
CA TYR A 127 10.57 16.10 24.38
C TYR A 127 9.28 16.79 24.87
N LYS A 128 8.18 16.75 24.11
CA LYS A 128 6.90 17.37 24.55
C LYS A 128 6.06 16.50 25.48
N PHE A 129 6.30 15.19 25.53
CA PHE A 129 5.60 14.31 26.48
C PHE A 129 6.17 14.39 27.90
N ARG A 130 7.39 14.92 28.08
CA ARG A 130 7.99 15.15 29.40
C ARG A 130 7.52 16.45 30.09
N GLU A 131 6.91 17.39 29.38
CA GLU A 131 6.41 18.64 29.98
C GLU A 131 4.94 18.57 30.44
N ILE A 132 4.21 17.50 30.12
CA ILE A 132 2.81 17.32 30.54
C ILE A 132 2.70 16.44 31.80
N ILE A 133 3.80 15.79 32.20
CA ILE A 133 3.88 14.95 33.41
C ILE A 133 5.09 15.36 34.25
N ALA A 134 5.27 16.66 34.48
CA ALA A 134 6.21 17.23 35.44
C ALA A 134 5.48 18.24 36.32
#